data_AF-A0A966HGZ4-F1
#
_entry.id   AF-A0A966HGZ4-F1
#
_cell.length_a   1.000
_cell.length_b   1.000
_cell.length_c   1.000
_cell.angle_alpha   90.00
_cell.angle_beta   90.00
_cell.angle_gamma   90.00
#
_symmetry.space_group_name_H-M   'P 1'
#
loop_
_entity.id
_entity.type
_entity.pdbx_description
1 polymer ?
#
loop_
_entity_poly.entity_id
_entity_poly.type
_entity_poly.pdbx_seq_one_letter_code
_entity_poly.pdbx_strand_id
1 'polypeptide(L)'
;MNNFQHKEDYNFFLNKLAKGDKILFAKKYLKLFDFRDPSIKRKEFNKIRNNLYKKLVLKFGEKCQLKIHPDCSKEKVFDVDHFIPLSTNKLNKEIRDIKTEKGKKVPSQSFGSNNISNLKIACRKCNNYKKHRFLFD
;
A
#
# COMPACT_ATOMS: atom_id res chain seq x y z
N MET A 1 10.47 12.34 13.43
CA MET A 1 10.48 12.23 11.96
C MET A 1 10.97 10.84 11.57
N ASN A 2 10.41 9.79 12.18
CA ASN A 2 11.24 8.60 12.41
C ASN A 2 10.99 7.56 11.32
N ASN A 3 12.07 7.24 10.59
CA ASN A 3 12.29 6.13 9.66
C ASN A 3 11.94 6.34 8.17
N PHE A 4 11.38 7.48 7.76
CA PHE A 4 11.32 7.81 6.33
C PHE A 4 12.73 8.13 5.82
N GLN A 5 13.13 7.52 4.70
CA GLN A 5 14.44 7.77 4.08
C GLN A 5 14.57 9.23 3.60
N HIS A 6 13.49 9.81 3.08
CA HIS A 6 13.47 11.20 2.63
C HIS A 6 12.31 11.98 3.25
N LYS A 7 12.56 13.27 3.55
CA LYS A 7 11.57 14.17 4.15
C LYS A 7 10.36 14.39 3.22
N GLU A 8 10.60 14.37 1.92
CA GLU A 8 9.57 14.54 0.90
C GLU A 8 8.58 13.37 0.89
N ASP A 9 9.02 12.14 1.20
CA ASP A 9 8.11 11.00 1.36
C ASP A 9 7.17 11.22 2.55
N TYR A 10 7.75 11.61 3.69
CA TYR A 10 6.96 11.93 4.88
C TYR A 10 5.93 13.02 4.57
N ASN A 11 6.33 14.11 3.93
CA ASN A 11 5.44 15.21 3.55
C ASN A 11 4.36 14.76 2.56
N PHE A 12 4.70 13.92 1.58
CA PHE A 12 3.75 13.36 0.63
C PHE A 12 2.66 12.57 1.36
N PHE A 13 3.03 11.62 2.22
CA PHE A 13 2.05 10.81 2.95
C PHE A 13 1.29 11.63 4.00
N LEU A 14 1.93 12.58 4.68
CA LEU A 14 1.28 13.50 5.62
C LEU A 14 0.15 14.28 4.93
N ASN A 15 0.45 14.86 3.77
CA ASN A 15 -0.54 15.62 3.01
C ASN A 15 -1.64 14.72 2.43
N LYS A 16 -1.28 13.55 1.89
CA LYS A 16 -2.26 12.63 1.27
C LYS A 16 -3.16 11.93 2.29
N LEU A 17 -2.66 11.56 3.47
CA LEU A 17 -3.42 10.77 4.45
C LEU A 17 -4.09 11.63 5.53
N ALA A 18 -3.49 12.77 5.89
CA ALA A 18 -3.93 13.59 7.01
C ALA A 18 -4.07 15.08 6.66
N LYS A 19 -4.03 15.47 5.37
CA LYS A 19 -4.17 16.86 4.91
C LYS A 19 -3.24 17.85 5.64
N GLY A 20 -2.04 17.40 6.01
CA GLY A 20 -1.05 18.21 6.73
C GLY A 20 -1.09 18.09 8.26
N ASP A 21 -2.12 17.45 8.84
CA ASP A 21 -2.23 17.27 10.28
C ASP A 21 -1.24 16.21 10.81
N LYS A 22 -0.18 16.69 11.45
CA LYS A 22 0.88 15.85 12.02
C LYS A 22 0.40 14.98 13.18
N ILE A 23 -0.55 15.46 13.99
CA ILE A 23 -1.05 14.74 15.16
C ILE A 23 -1.92 13.57 14.68
N LEU A 24 -2.85 13.84 13.75
CA LEU A 24 -3.66 12.79 13.12
C LEU A 24 -2.78 11.77 12.39
N PHE A 25 -1.77 12.23 11.64
CA PHE A 25 -0.83 11.35 10.96
C PHE A 25 -0.12 10.41 11.93
N ALA A 26 0.42 10.95 13.02
CA ALA A 26 1.11 10.19 14.05
C ALA A 26 0.20 9.14 14.70
N LYS A 27 -1.02 9.54 15.10
CA LYS A 27 -1.94 8.67 15.84
C LYS A 27 -2.57 7.59 14.97
N LYS A 28 -2.95 7.91 13.72
CA LYS A 28 -3.79 7.03 12.89
C LYS A 28 -3.02 6.30 11.80
N TYR A 29 -2.01 6.94 11.20
CA TYR A 29 -1.42 6.48 9.94
C TYR A 29 -0.01 5.93 10.08
N LEU A 30 0.75 6.25 11.13
CA LEU A 30 2.11 5.70 11.31
C LEU A 30 2.14 4.16 11.35
N LYS A 31 1.11 3.52 11.91
CA LYS A 31 0.98 2.04 11.91
C LYS A 31 0.89 1.41 10.52
N LEU A 32 0.61 2.19 9.48
CA LEU A 32 0.58 1.72 8.10
C LEU A 32 1.98 1.57 7.49
N PHE A 33 3.02 2.05 8.17
CA PHE A 33 4.39 2.05 7.69
C PHE A 33 5.27 1.07 8.46
N ASP A 34 6.17 0.42 7.73
CA ASP A 34 7.22 -0.47 8.20
C ASP A 34 8.38 -0.39 7.19
N PHE A 35 9.48 0.21 7.60
CA PHE A 35 10.61 0.51 6.72
C PHE A 35 11.65 -0.62 6.65
N ARG A 36 11.40 -1.76 7.31
CA ARG A 36 12.24 -2.97 7.21
C ARG A 36 12.28 -3.49 5.78
N ASP A 37 13.23 -4.37 5.51
CA ASP A 37 13.39 -4.98 4.18
C ASP A 37 12.06 -5.62 3.68
N PRO A 38 11.61 -5.32 2.44
CA PRO A 38 10.37 -5.85 1.89
C PRO A 38 10.29 -7.39 1.86
N SER A 39 11.42 -8.09 1.75
CA SER A 39 11.47 -9.55 1.75
C SER A 39 11.06 -10.14 3.10
N ILE A 40 11.45 -9.49 4.21
CA ILE A 40 11.05 -9.87 5.57
C ILE A 40 9.54 -9.72 5.71
N LYS A 41 9.02 -8.54 5.35
CA LYS A 41 7.59 -8.24 5.40
C LYS A 41 6.77 -9.18 4.51
N ARG A 42 7.28 -9.56 3.34
CA ARG A 42 6.62 -10.52 2.44
C ARG A 42 6.56 -11.93 3.05
N LYS A 43 7.66 -12.40 3.66
CA LYS A 43 7.69 -13.68 4.37
C LYS A 43 6.69 -13.71 5.53
N GLU A 44 6.65 -12.65 6.34
CA GLU A 44 5.67 -12.51 7.42
C GLU A 44 4.25 -12.51 6.88
N PHE A 45 3.96 -11.69 5.87
CA PHE A 45 2.64 -11.59 5.25
C PHE A 45 2.13 -12.93 4.74
N ASN A 46 2.97 -13.68 4.01
CA ASN A 46 2.59 -14.96 3.44
C ASN A 46 2.14 -15.98 4.51
N LYS A 47 2.73 -15.94 5.70
CA LYS A 47 2.33 -16.80 6.84
C LYS A 47 0.96 -16.43 7.40
N ILE A 48 0.61 -15.15 7.40
CA ILE A 48 -0.62 -14.65 8.04
C ILE A 48 -1.75 -14.33 7.04
N ARG A 49 -1.49 -14.38 5.73
CA ARG A 49 -2.39 -13.93 4.65
C ARG A 49 -3.79 -14.54 4.74
N ASN A 50 -3.89 -15.85 4.95
CA ASN A 50 -5.20 -16.53 5.00
C ASN A 50 -6.02 -16.10 6.21
N ASN A 51 -5.37 -15.88 7.36
CA ASN A 51 -6.03 -15.36 8.55
C ASN A 51 -6.47 -13.91 8.36
N LEU A 52 -5.62 -13.08 7.72
CA LEU A 52 -5.97 -11.71 7.37
C LEU A 52 -7.16 -11.64 6.42
N TYR A 53 -7.23 -12.52 5.41
CA TYR A 53 -8.37 -12.63 4.52
C TYR A 53 -9.67 -12.88 5.30
N LYS A 54 -9.67 -13.91 6.16
CA LYS A 54 -10.83 -14.23 7.02
C LYS A 54 -11.25 -13.04 7.87
N LYS A 55 -10.30 -12.35 8.52
CA LYS A 55 -10.59 -11.16 9.35
C LYS A 55 -11.19 -10.01 8.54
N LEU A 56 -10.68 -9.79 7.33
CA LEU A 56 -11.19 -8.74 6.45
C LEU A 56 -12.58 -9.09 5.89
N VAL A 57 -12.85 -10.36 5.56
CA VAL A 57 -14.18 -10.84 5.15
C VAL A 57 -15.18 -10.67 6.28
N LEU A 58 -14.82 -11.07 7.51
CA LEU A 58 -15.69 -10.89 8.68
C LEU A 58 -16.04 -9.41 8.91
N LYS A 59 -15.09 -8.50 8.67
CA LYS A 59 -15.27 -7.07 8.92
C LYS A 59 -16.03 -6.33 7.82
N PHE A 60 -15.82 -6.70 6.55
CA PHE A 60 -16.29 -5.92 5.41
C PHE A 60 -17.19 -6.68 4.44
N GLY A 61 -17.39 -7.97 4.69
CA GLY A 61 -17.99 -8.91 3.75
C GLY A 61 -17.00 -9.41 2.70
N GLU A 62 -17.37 -10.49 2.04
CA GLU A 62 -16.62 -11.06 0.92
C GLU A 62 -16.91 -10.29 -0.38
N LYS A 63 -16.38 -9.07 -0.47
CA LYS A 63 -16.54 -8.20 -1.64
C LYS A 63 -15.29 -7.38 -1.90
N CYS A 64 -15.07 -7.04 -3.17
CA CYS A 64 -14.00 -6.11 -3.54
C CYS A 64 -14.22 -4.74 -2.88
N GLN A 65 -13.20 -4.26 -2.18
CA GLN A 65 -13.22 -2.96 -1.50
C GLN A 65 -12.71 -1.82 -2.39
N LEU A 66 -12.05 -2.13 -3.51
CA LEU A 66 -11.57 -1.12 -4.45
C LEU A 66 -12.70 -0.59 -5.34
N LYS A 67 -13.49 -1.48 -5.96
CA LYS A 67 -14.62 -1.13 -6.84
C LYS A 67 -14.28 -0.11 -7.96
N ILE A 68 -13.04 -0.12 -8.45
CA ILE A 68 -12.54 0.87 -9.42
C ILE A 68 -12.53 0.40 -10.88
N HIS A 69 -12.80 -0.88 -11.14
CA HIS A 69 -12.79 -1.45 -12.50
C HIS A 69 -14.23 -1.78 -12.94
N PRO A 70 -14.64 -1.50 -14.20
CA PRO A 70 -16.00 -1.79 -14.68
C PRO A 70 -16.42 -3.24 -14.48
N ASP A 71 -15.53 -4.19 -14.78
CA ASP A 71 -15.79 -5.63 -14.59
C ASP A 71 -15.64 -6.12 -13.13
N CYS A 72 -15.56 -5.24 -12.13
CA CYS A 72 -15.38 -5.65 -10.74
C CYS A 72 -16.49 -6.59 -10.24
N SER A 73 -17.73 -6.38 -10.69
CA SER A 73 -18.90 -7.18 -10.29
C SER A 73 -18.88 -8.61 -10.82
N LYS A 74 -18.09 -8.90 -11.87
CA LYS A 74 -17.98 -10.23 -12.49
C LYS A 74 -17.00 -11.14 -11.75
N GLU A 75 -16.15 -10.59 -10.89
CA GLU A 75 -15.13 -11.33 -10.16
C GLU A 75 -15.69 -11.86 -8.83
N LYS A 76 -15.48 -13.15 -8.56
CA LYS A 76 -15.89 -13.82 -7.31
C LYS A 76 -14.71 -14.23 -6.43
N VAL A 77 -13.48 -14.05 -6.93
CA VAL A 77 -12.25 -14.37 -6.22
C VAL A 77 -11.57 -13.07 -5.81
N PHE A 78 -11.18 -13.01 -4.54
CA PHE A 78 -10.55 -11.83 -3.97
C PHE A 78 -9.26 -12.18 -3.25
N ASP A 79 -8.32 -11.25 -3.29
CA ASP A 79 -7.03 -11.34 -2.62
C ASP A 79 -6.86 -10.21 -1.62
N VAL A 80 -6.00 -10.43 -0.64
CA VAL A 80 -5.54 -9.39 0.28
C VAL A 80 -4.42 -8.59 -0.39
N ASP A 81 -4.62 -7.29 -0.54
CA ASP A 81 -3.63 -6.35 -1.09
C ASP A 81 -3.35 -5.20 -0.12
N HIS A 82 -2.16 -4.62 -0.23
CA HIS A 82 -1.73 -3.50 0.60
C HIS A 82 -2.18 -2.16 0.00
N PHE A 83 -2.81 -1.31 0.80
CA PHE A 83 -3.17 0.06 0.46
C PHE A 83 -1.92 0.91 0.17
N ILE A 84 -0.98 0.97 1.12
CA ILE A 84 0.39 1.42 0.91
C ILE A 84 1.24 0.19 0.60
N PRO A 85 1.81 0.06 -0.63
CA PRO A 85 2.61 -1.10 -1.00
C PRO A 85 3.79 -1.32 -0.06
N LEU A 86 4.15 -2.58 0.19
CA LEU A 86 5.33 -2.93 0.97
C LEU A 86 6.60 -2.24 0.45
N SER A 87 6.73 -2.14 -0.88
CA SER A 87 7.73 -1.31 -1.53
C SER A 87 7.22 -0.70 -2.83
N THR A 88 7.77 0.47 -3.18
CA THR A 88 7.46 1.15 -4.44
C THR A 88 8.60 2.10 -4.84
N ASN A 89 8.79 2.29 -6.15
CA ASN A 89 9.68 3.32 -6.70
C ASN A 89 8.92 4.55 -7.21
N LYS A 90 7.62 4.63 -6.89
CA LYS A 90 6.74 5.69 -7.39
C LYS A 90 7.21 7.09 -6.98
N LEU A 91 7.52 7.29 -5.70
CA LEU A 91 7.95 8.60 -5.20
C LEU A 91 9.35 8.99 -5.71
N ASN A 92 10.24 7.99 -5.92
CA ASN A 92 11.51 8.22 -6.62
C ASN A 92 11.31 8.77 -8.04
N LYS A 93 10.30 8.29 -8.77
CA LYS A 93 9.98 8.78 -10.11
C LYS A 93 9.27 10.13 -10.09
N GLU A 94 8.26 10.28 -9.25
CA GLU A 94 7.35 11.43 -9.30
C GLU A 94 7.87 12.67 -8.55
N ILE A 95 8.57 12.48 -7.43
CA ILE A 95 9.04 13.59 -6.59
C ILE A 95 10.48 13.96 -6.93
N ARG A 96 11.32 12.96 -7.23
CA ARG A 96 12.78 13.14 -7.40
C ARG A 96 13.25 13.08 -8.86
N ASP A 97 12.32 12.85 -9.79
CA ASP A 97 12.61 12.66 -11.22
C ASP A 97 13.75 11.67 -11.50
N ILE A 98 13.87 10.60 -10.68
CA ILE A 98 14.90 9.59 -10.90
C ILE A 98 14.54 8.79 -12.15
N LYS A 99 15.33 8.97 -13.20
CA LYS A 99 15.19 8.25 -14.47
C LYS A 99 15.79 6.85 -14.37
N THR A 100 15.25 5.93 -15.16
CA THR A 100 15.84 4.59 -15.32
C THR A 100 17.14 4.69 -16.10
N GLU A 101 18.23 4.14 -15.55
CA GLU A 101 19.40 3.80 -16.36
C GLU A 101 19.04 2.67 -17.34
N LYS A 102 19.72 2.62 -18.50
CA LYS A 102 19.47 1.60 -19.52
C LYS A 102 19.60 0.19 -18.90
N GLY A 103 18.53 -0.60 -19.01
CA GLY A 103 18.48 -1.97 -18.47
C GLY A 103 18.24 -2.08 -16.96
N LYS A 104 18.13 -0.97 -16.22
CA LYS A 104 17.89 -0.98 -14.77
C LYS A 104 16.54 -0.37 -14.39
N LYS A 105 15.93 -0.90 -13.33
CA LYS A 105 14.74 -0.32 -12.71
C LYS A 105 15.15 0.79 -11.74
N VAL A 106 14.34 1.85 -11.64
CA VAL A 106 14.46 2.83 -10.55
C VAL A 106 14.38 2.10 -9.20
N PRO A 107 15.31 2.35 -8.26
CA PRO A 107 15.29 1.73 -6.94
C PRO A 107 13.94 1.89 -6.25
N SER A 108 13.47 0.84 -5.59
CA SER A 108 12.26 0.90 -4.77
C SER A 108 12.59 1.18 -3.33
N GLN A 109 11.71 1.91 -2.65
CA GLN A 109 11.77 2.17 -1.21
C GLN A 109 10.76 1.31 -0.47
N SER A 110 11.09 0.96 0.76
CA SER A 110 10.24 0.18 1.65
C SER A 110 9.29 1.09 2.42
N PHE A 111 7.98 0.84 2.38
CA PHE A 111 6.97 1.68 3.05
C PHE A 111 5.93 0.87 3.82
N GLY A 112 5.02 0.19 3.15
CA GLY A 112 3.82 -0.36 3.77
C GLY A 112 4.10 -1.43 4.82
N SER A 113 3.26 -1.49 5.85
CA SER A 113 3.25 -2.53 6.88
C SER A 113 2.21 -3.61 6.59
N ASN A 114 2.32 -4.75 7.28
CA ASN A 114 1.31 -5.81 7.28
C ASN A 114 0.16 -5.55 8.27
N ASN A 115 0.03 -4.33 8.81
CA ASN A 115 -1.08 -3.99 9.69
C ASN A 115 -2.41 -4.13 8.94
N ILE A 116 -3.43 -4.71 9.57
CA ILE A 116 -4.74 -4.92 8.93
C ILE A 116 -5.38 -3.61 8.41
N SER A 117 -5.05 -2.47 9.02
CA SER A 117 -5.52 -1.15 8.56
C SER A 117 -4.92 -0.74 7.21
N ASN A 118 -3.80 -1.35 6.81
CA ASN A 118 -3.15 -1.16 5.52
C ASN A 118 -3.59 -2.21 4.49
N LEU A 119 -4.54 -3.09 4.81
CA LEU A 119 -4.94 -4.19 3.94
C LEU A 119 -6.37 -4.02 3.47
N LYS A 120 -6.61 -4.37 2.21
CA LYS A 120 -7.94 -4.40 1.60
C LYS A 120 -8.15 -5.75 0.91
N ILE A 121 -9.40 -6.20 0.83
CA ILE A 121 -9.79 -7.30 -0.05
C ILE A 121 -10.13 -6.71 -1.41
N ALA A 122 -9.55 -7.26 -2.48
CA ALA A 122 -9.76 -6.75 -3.82
C ALA A 122 -9.76 -7.87 -4.87
N CYS A 123 -10.57 -7.69 -5.90
CA CYS A 123 -10.54 -8.61 -7.04
C CYS A 123 -9.32 -8.34 -7.91
N ARG A 124 -8.92 -9.36 -8.68
CA ARG A 124 -7.77 -9.30 -9.60
C ARG A 124 -7.85 -8.11 -10.57
N LYS A 125 -9.03 -7.80 -11.12
CA LYS A 125 -9.24 -6.68 -12.05
C LYS A 125 -8.93 -5.33 -11.41
N CYS A 126 -9.47 -5.09 -10.21
CA CYS A 126 -9.19 -3.84 -9.49
C CYS A 126 -7.74 -3.75 -9.03
N ASN A 127 -7.14 -4.86 -8.57
CA ASN A 127 -5.72 -4.88 -8.19
C ASN A 127 -4.80 -4.53 -9.38
N ASN A 128 -5.08 -5.12 -10.55
CA ASN A 128 -4.35 -4.80 -11.77
C ASN A 128 -4.55 -3.34 -12.21
N TYR A 129 -5.77 -2.82 -12.10
CA TYR A 129 -6.05 -1.42 -12.43
C TYR A 129 -5.36 -0.45 -11.46
N LYS A 130 -5.32 -0.77 -10.17
CA LYS A 130 -4.61 0.02 -9.15
C LYS A 130 -3.10 -0.01 -9.33
N LYS A 131 -2.54 -1.02 -9.99
CA LYS A 131 -1.09 -1.23 -10.10
C LYS A 131 -0.36 0.08 -10.44
N HIS A 132 0.66 0.41 -9.66
CA HIS A 132 1.45 1.65 -9.77
C HIS A 132 0.72 2.96 -9.38
N ARG A 133 -0.46 2.88 -8.75
CA ARG A 133 -1.21 4.03 -8.25
C ARG A 133 -1.33 3.98 -6.74
N PHE A 134 -1.16 5.14 -6.11
CA PHE A 134 -1.67 5.33 -4.76
C PHE A 134 -3.10 5.80 -4.91
N LEU A 135 -4.05 5.02 -4.41
CA LEU A 135 -5.43 5.42 -4.32
C LEU A 135 -5.61 5.88 -2.88
N PHE A 136 -5.66 7.17 -2.64
CA PHE A 136 -6.05 7.73 -1.34
C PHE A 136 -7.50 8.20 -1.52
N ASP A 137 -8.39 7.72 -0.66
CA ASP A 137 -9.80 8.13 -0.63
C ASP A 137 -9.92 9.51 0.05
#